data_AF-A0A060BTN2-F1
#
_entry.id   AF-A0A060BTN2-F1
#
_cell.length_a   1.000
_cell.length_b   1.000
_cell.length_c   1.000
_cell.angle_alpha   90.00
_cell.angle_beta   90.00
_cell.angle_gamma   90.00
#
_symmetry.space_group_name_H-M   'P 1'
#
loop_
_entity.id
_entity.type
_entity.pdbx_description
1 polymer ?
#
loop_
_entity_poly.entity_id
_entity_poly.type
_entity_poly.pdbx_seq_one_letter_code
_entity_poly.pdbx_strand_id
1 'polypeptide(L)'
;MGVLDAAVERPETTRFLTEVLRAVAVMTQGDWIHVGGDECFTLAAEEYAQVVAAAQDIVQANGKGVLAWQEAAKAPLAATTMVQLWDTRKGLPEGFADALERGNPILMSPAPMAYLDMKYTAKSALGQDWAGT
;
A
#
# COMPACT_ATOMS: atom_id res chain seq x y z
N MET A 1 -7.05 -17.22 12.68
CA MET A 1 -6.66 -16.50 11.46
C MET A 1 -5.16 -16.62 11.38
N GLY A 2 -4.62 -17.35 10.40
CA GLY A 2 -3.17 -17.52 10.25
C GLY A 2 -2.56 -16.18 9.81
N VAL A 3 -1.45 -15.79 10.43
CA VAL A 3 -0.67 -14.64 9.99
C VAL A 3 0.24 -15.12 8.87
N LEU A 4 0.22 -14.44 7.72
CA LEU A 4 1.23 -14.65 6.67
C LEU A 4 2.54 -14.04 7.15
N ASP A 5 3.53 -14.89 7.41
CA ASP A 5 4.92 -14.49 7.57
C ASP A 5 5.50 -14.19 6.18
N ALA A 6 5.80 -12.92 5.92
CA ALA A 6 6.28 -12.40 4.64
C ALA A 6 7.74 -11.94 4.72
N ALA A 7 8.55 -12.49 5.63
CA ALA A 7 9.96 -12.13 5.73
C ALA A 7 10.70 -12.33 4.38
N VAL A 8 11.35 -11.28 3.88
CA VAL A 8 12.04 -11.27 2.57
C VAL A 8 13.30 -12.14 2.58
N GLU A 9 13.89 -12.34 3.76
CA GLU A 9 15.03 -13.25 3.98
C GLU A 9 14.72 -14.70 3.56
N ARG A 10 13.43 -15.06 3.50
CA ARG A 10 12.98 -16.35 3.02
C ARG A 10 12.99 -16.37 1.48
N PRO A 11 13.75 -17.27 0.84
CA PRO A 11 13.80 -17.38 -0.61
C PRO A 11 12.41 -17.61 -1.24
N GLU A 12 11.50 -18.29 -0.52
CA GLU A 12 10.14 -18.53 -0.98
C GLU A 12 9.33 -17.24 -1.10
N THR A 13 9.46 -16.32 -0.15
CA THR A 13 8.79 -15.00 -0.19
C THR A 13 9.28 -14.20 -1.39
N THR A 14 10.60 -14.07 -1.54
CA THR A 14 11.19 -13.30 -2.64
C THR A 14 10.83 -13.90 -4.00
N ARG A 15 10.85 -15.24 -4.12
CA ARG A 15 10.41 -15.93 -5.33
C ARG A 15 8.93 -15.66 -5.61
N PHE A 16 8.07 -15.78 -4.60
CA PHE A 16 6.63 -15.54 -4.75
C PHE A 16 6.35 -14.10 -5.21
N LEU A 17 6.93 -13.10 -4.55
CA LEU A 17 6.79 -11.69 -4.93
C LEU A 17 7.24 -11.47 -6.38
N THR A 18 8.40 -12.03 -6.75
CA THR A 18 8.95 -11.91 -8.11
C THR A 18 8.03 -12.51 -9.16
N GLU A 19 7.60 -13.76 -8.96
CA GLU A 19 6.77 -14.49 -9.93
C GLU A 19 5.40 -13.82 -10.09
N VAL A 20 4.76 -13.43 -8.99
CA VAL A 20 3.42 -12.80 -9.01
C VAL A 20 3.47 -11.40 -9.61
N LEU A 21 4.33 -10.52 -9.11
CA LEU A 21 4.38 -9.13 -9.58
C LEU A 21 4.82 -9.04 -11.05
N ARG A 22 5.75 -9.91 -11.47
CA ARG A 22 6.12 -10.02 -12.90
C ARG A 22 4.92 -10.48 -13.74
N ALA A 23 4.21 -11.53 -13.33
CA ALA A 23 3.06 -12.03 -14.09
C ALA A 23 1.96 -10.96 -14.21
N VAL A 24 1.65 -10.26 -13.11
CA VAL A 24 0.71 -9.13 -13.11
C VAL A 24 1.20 -8.02 -14.04
N ALA A 25 2.48 -7.66 -14.00
CA ALA A 25 3.04 -6.62 -14.87
C ALA A 25 2.91 -6.95 -16.36
N VAL A 26 3.14 -8.21 -16.75
CA VAL A 26 2.97 -8.66 -18.14
C VAL A 26 1.52 -8.56 -18.61
N MET A 27 0.54 -8.84 -17.73
CA MET A 27 -0.88 -8.77 -18.07
C MET A 27 -1.47 -7.36 -18.01
N THR A 28 -0.78 -6.42 -17.35
CA THR A 28 -1.29 -5.08 -17.10
C THR A 28 -0.91 -4.14 -18.25
N GLN A 29 -1.89 -3.66 -19.01
CA GLN A 29 -1.65 -2.66 -20.05
C GLN A 29 -1.41 -1.26 -19.47
N GLY A 30 -2.01 -0.95 -18.31
CA GLY A 30 -1.83 0.33 -17.63
C GLY A 30 -0.43 0.52 -17.04
N ASP A 31 -0.15 1.74 -16.59
CA ASP A 31 1.18 2.14 -16.14
C ASP A 31 1.50 1.73 -14.70
N TRP A 32 0.50 1.45 -13.87
CA TRP A 32 0.67 1.29 -12.42
C TRP A 32 0.31 -0.10 -11.93
N ILE A 33 1.05 -0.57 -10.91
CA ILE A 33 0.70 -1.72 -10.10
C ILE A 33 0.59 -1.27 -8.65
N HIS A 34 -0.55 -1.57 -8.02
CA HIS A 34 -0.74 -1.36 -6.59
C HIS A 34 -0.16 -2.54 -5.81
N VAL A 35 0.82 -2.32 -4.94
CA VAL A 35 1.48 -3.36 -4.13
C VAL A 35 0.88 -3.54 -2.73
N GLY A 36 -0.04 -2.66 -2.34
CA GLY A 36 -0.77 -2.76 -1.08
C GLY A 36 0.01 -2.08 0.04
N GLY A 37 0.24 -2.81 1.13
CA GLY A 37 1.05 -2.36 2.27
C GLY A 37 0.25 -1.85 3.47
N ASP A 38 -1.09 -1.94 3.43
CA ASP A 38 -1.98 -1.59 4.54
C ASP A 38 -1.99 -2.68 5.63
N GLU A 39 -2.37 -2.28 6.84
CA GLU A 39 -2.75 -3.17 7.96
C GLU A 39 -1.73 -4.27 8.34
N CYS A 40 -0.45 -4.05 8.01
CA CYS A 40 0.64 -4.95 8.37
C CYS A 40 1.05 -4.76 9.84
N PHE A 41 0.23 -5.25 10.76
CA PHE A 41 0.42 -5.06 12.22
C PHE A 41 1.45 -6.00 12.86
N THR A 42 1.85 -7.07 12.18
CA THR A 42 2.66 -8.15 12.76
C THR A 42 4.13 -8.15 12.35
N LEU A 43 4.47 -7.45 11.25
CA LEU A 43 5.84 -7.33 10.77
C LEU A 43 6.58 -6.26 11.57
N ALA A 44 7.86 -6.50 11.87
CA ALA A 44 8.71 -5.42 12.36
C ALA A 44 8.84 -4.34 11.28
N ALA A 45 9.10 -3.10 11.69
CA ALA A 45 9.19 -1.96 10.77
C ALA A 45 10.24 -2.17 9.66
N GLU A 46 11.39 -2.76 10.02
CA GLU A 46 12.47 -3.08 9.09
C GLU A 46 12.05 -4.16 8.09
N GLU A 47 11.43 -5.24 8.55
CA GLU A 47 10.94 -6.31 7.67
C GLU A 47 9.88 -5.80 6.69
N TYR A 48 8.97 -4.95 7.17
CA TYR A 48 8.00 -4.28 6.32
C TYR A 48 8.67 -3.41 5.26
N ALA A 49 9.66 -2.60 5.65
CA ALA A 49 10.39 -1.74 4.72
C ALA A 49 11.11 -2.57 3.63
N GLN A 50 11.68 -3.72 4.00
CA GLN A 50 12.30 -4.65 3.06
C GLN A 50 11.29 -5.24 2.07
N VAL A 51 10.10 -5.63 2.54
CA VAL A 51 9.03 -6.16 1.65
C VAL A 51 8.58 -5.09 0.66
N VAL A 52 8.35 -3.87 1.13
CA VAL A 52 7.93 -2.75 0.27
C VAL A 52 9.02 -2.41 -0.75
N ALA A 53 10.29 -2.36 -0.33
CA ALA A 53 11.42 -2.11 -1.21
C ALA A 53 11.55 -3.20 -2.29
N ALA A 54 11.48 -4.47 -1.91
CA ALA A 54 11.54 -5.59 -2.84
C ALA A 54 10.39 -5.54 -3.87
N ALA A 55 9.16 -5.28 -3.41
CA ALA A 55 8.00 -5.16 -4.30
C ALA A 55 8.14 -3.97 -5.27
N GLN A 56 8.62 -2.82 -4.78
CA GLN A 56 8.90 -1.65 -5.61
C GLN A 56 9.93 -1.97 -6.70
N ASP A 57 11.05 -2.57 -6.34
CA ASP A 57 12.14 -2.88 -7.27
C ASP A 57 11.66 -3.85 -8.36
N ILE A 58 10.88 -4.88 -8.00
CA ILE A 58 10.33 -5.84 -8.96
C ILE A 58 9.37 -5.14 -9.92
N VAL A 59 8.45 -4.30 -9.44
CA VAL A 59 7.48 -3.61 -10.29
C VAL A 59 8.19 -2.63 -11.23
N GLN A 60 9.15 -1.87 -10.74
CA GLN A 60 9.94 -0.93 -11.54
C GLN A 60 10.81 -1.65 -12.58
N ALA A 61 11.43 -2.78 -12.23
CA ALA A 61 12.19 -3.60 -13.16
C ALA A 61 11.33 -4.15 -14.32
N ASN A 62 10.01 -4.24 -14.13
CA ASN A 62 9.05 -4.60 -15.18
C ASN A 62 8.43 -3.38 -15.89
N GLY A 63 9.00 -2.19 -15.71
CA GLY A 63 8.61 -0.97 -16.43
C GLY A 63 7.28 -0.37 -15.98
N LYS A 64 6.84 -0.67 -14.76
CA LYS A 64 5.58 -0.16 -14.18
C LYS A 64 5.87 0.85 -13.06
N GLY A 65 4.99 1.83 -12.93
CA GLY A 65 4.89 2.69 -11.76
C GLY A 65 4.33 1.93 -10.55
N VAL A 66 4.76 2.35 -9.36
CA VAL A 66 4.37 1.71 -8.10
C VAL A 66 3.33 2.58 -7.40
N LEU A 67 2.25 1.95 -6.94
CA LEU A 67 1.26 2.55 -6.06
C LEU A 67 1.19 1.73 -4.77
N ALA A 68 1.17 2.38 -3.62
CA ALA A 68 1.05 1.71 -2.32
C ALA A 68 0.17 2.53 -1.37
N TRP A 69 -0.38 1.88 -0.35
CA TRP A 69 -1.10 2.57 0.71
C TRP A 69 -0.16 3.43 1.56
N GLN A 70 -0.75 4.39 2.27
CA GLN A 70 -0.04 5.40 3.04
C GLN A 70 0.98 4.86 4.04
N GLU A 71 0.78 3.65 4.57
CA GLU A 71 1.69 2.97 5.49
C GLU A 71 3.06 2.70 4.86
N ALA A 72 3.14 2.60 3.53
CA ALA A 72 4.38 2.39 2.82
C ALA A 72 5.31 3.61 2.90
N ALA A 73 4.80 4.79 3.27
CA ALA A 73 5.58 6.02 3.37
C ALA A 73 6.72 5.97 4.41
N LYS A 74 6.64 5.04 5.38
CA LYS A 74 7.73 4.78 6.35
C LYS A 74 8.89 3.98 5.76
N ALA A 75 8.71 3.37 4.60
CA ALA A 75 9.75 2.66 3.86
C ALA A 75 10.50 3.62 2.93
N PRO A 76 11.72 3.29 2.48
CA PRO A 76 12.47 4.08 1.51
C PRO A 76 11.83 3.99 0.12
N LEU A 77 10.82 4.81 -0.12
CA LEU A 77 10.12 4.88 -1.42
C LEU A 77 10.95 5.64 -2.45
N ALA A 78 10.94 5.15 -3.69
CA ALA A 78 11.38 5.93 -4.84
C ALA A 78 10.49 7.17 -4.99
N ALA A 79 11.05 8.29 -5.46
CA ALA A 79 10.30 9.54 -5.64
C ALA A 79 9.12 9.43 -6.63
N THR A 80 9.16 8.44 -7.52
CA THR A 80 8.09 8.15 -8.49
C THR A 80 6.97 7.27 -7.94
N THR A 81 7.14 6.69 -6.75
CA THR A 81 6.12 5.83 -6.13
C THR A 81 4.95 6.70 -5.66
N MET A 82 3.75 6.35 -6.09
CA MET A 82 2.52 7.02 -5.69
C MET A 82 2.02 6.44 -4.37
N VAL A 83 1.62 7.34 -3.45
CA VAL A 83 1.13 6.98 -2.12
C VAL A 83 -0.35 7.27 -2.02
N GLN A 84 -1.16 6.26 -1.70
CA GLN A 84 -2.60 6.39 -1.54
C GLN A 84 -2.98 6.65 -0.07
N LEU A 85 -3.48 7.85 0.21
CA LEU A 85 -3.93 8.27 1.54
C LEU A 85 -5.41 7.92 1.75
N TRP A 86 -5.66 6.99 2.66
CA TRP A 86 -6.98 6.44 2.97
C TRP A 86 -7.44 6.68 4.41
N ASP A 87 -6.57 6.65 5.40
CA ASP A 87 -6.95 6.96 6.78
C ASP A 87 -6.39 8.32 7.20
N THR A 88 -7.28 9.30 7.31
CA THR A 88 -6.96 10.65 7.79
C THR A 88 -7.45 10.90 9.21
N ARG A 89 -8.09 9.91 9.86
CA ARG A 89 -8.74 10.08 11.18
C ARG A 89 -7.73 10.27 12.30
N LYS A 90 -6.51 9.73 12.12
CA LYS A 90 -5.40 9.82 13.08
C LYS A 90 -4.32 10.84 12.68
N GLY A 91 -4.62 11.71 11.71
CA GLY A 91 -3.63 12.61 11.11
C GLY A 91 -2.81 11.92 10.00
N LEU A 92 -1.69 12.53 9.63
CA LEU A 92 -0.79 11.98 8.62
C LEU A 92 0.01 10.80 9.20
N PRO A 93 0.19 9.69 8.45
CA PRO A 93 0.99 8.57 8.92
C PRO A 93 2.47 8.93 8.95
N GLU A 94 3.24 8.13 9.70
CA GLU A 94 4.69 8.23 9.75
C GLU A 94 5.32 8.16 8.35
N GLY A 95 6.32 9.00 8.08
CA GLY A 95 7.01 9.09 6.78
C GLY A 95 6.22 9.79 5.67
N PHE A 96 4.94 10.12 5.88
CA PHE A 96 4.12 10.77 4.85
C PHE A 96 4.56 12.21 4.55
N ALA A 97 4.94 12.97 5.58
CA ALA A 97 5.50 14.31 5.40
C ALA A 97 6.78 14.25 4.53
N ASP A 98 7.67 13.31 4.82
CA ASP A 98 8.89 13.12 4.04
C ASP A 98 8.58 12.69 2.59
N ALA A 99 7.54 11.87 2.37
CA ALA A 99 7.08 11.52 1.03
C ALA A 99 6.59 12.75 0.25
N LEU A 100 5.84 13.65 0.91
CA LEU A 100 5.44 14.93 0.33
C LEU A 100 6.66 15.80 -0.02
N GLU A 101 7.63 15.91 0.88
CA GLU A 101 8.86 16.69 0.68
C GLU A 101 9.73 16.15 -0.46
N ARG A 102 9.77 14.83 -0.64
CA ARG A 102 10.43 14.15 -1.77
C ARG A 102 9.68 14.33 -3.10
N GLY A 103 8.45 14.84 -3.09
CA GLY A 103 7.63 15.03 -4.27
C GLY A 103 6.93 13.77 -4.75
N ASN A 104 6.73 12.77 -3.88
CA ASN A 104 5.94 11.58 -4.21
C ASN A 104 4.50 11.99 -4.59
N PRO A 105 3.95 11.48 -5.71
CA PRO A 105 2.56 11.74 -6.07
C PRO A 105 1.60 11.13 -5.04
N ILE A 106 0.52 11.84 -4.73
CA ILE A 106 -0.48 11.41 -3.74
C ILE A 106 -1.82 11.12 -4.41
N LEU A 107 -2.37 9.94 -4.13
CA LEU A 107 -3.74 9.58 -4.47
C LEU A 107 -4.62 9.70 -3.22
N MET A 108 -5.64 10.55 -3.25
CA MET A 108 -6.51 10.79 -2.09
C MET A 108 -7.75 9.91 -2.15
N SER A 109 -7.92 9.05 -1.15
CA SER A 109 -9.16 8.30 -0.91
C SER A 109 -9.54 8.25 0.57
N PRO A 110 -9.69 9.38 1.29
CA PRO A 110 -9.97 9.37 2.73
C PRO A 110 -11.25 8.58 3.04
N ALA A 111 -11.17 7.62 3.95
CA ALA A 111 -12.26 6.70 4.26
C ALA A 111 -13.56 7.37 4.70
N PRO A 112 -13.55 8.43 5.54
CA PRO A 112 -14.78 9.15 5.88
C PRO A 112 -15.46 9.83 4.69
N MET A 113 -14.80 9.93 3.53
CA MET A 113 -15.25 10.70 2.37
C MET A 113 -15.46 9.84 1.11
N ALA A 114 -14.61 8.83 0.88
CA ALA A 114 -14.49 8.15 -0.40
C ALA A 114 -14.68 6.63 -0.34
N TYR A 115 -14.75 6.03 0.86
CA TYR A 115 -14.99 4.60 1.00
C TYR A 115 -16.48 4.31 0.83
N LEU A 116 -16.84 3.69 -0.31
CA LEU A 116 -18.23 3.42 -0.68
C LEU A 116 -18.88 2.33 0.18
N ASP A 117 -18.09 1.56 0.92
CA ASP A 117 -18.58 0.60 1.90
C ASP A 117 -18.94 1.26 3.24
N MET A 118 -18.74 2.57 3.41
CA MET A 118 -19.19 3.30 4.58
C MET A 118 -20.69 3.58 4.56
N LYS A 119 -21.33 3.42 5.71
CA LYS A 119 -22.76 3.73 5.87
C LYS A 119 -23.01 5.22 5.71
N TYR A 120 -23.99 5.56 4.86
CA TYR A 120 -24.51 6.94 4.75
C TYR A 120 -25.20 7.48 6.01
N THR A 121 -25.80 6.58 6.80
CA THR A 121 -26.45 6.87 8.08
C THR A 121 -26.41 5.62 8.95
N ALA A 122 -26.62 5.77 10.27
CA ALA A 122 -26.74 4.62 11.18
C ALA A 122 -27.87 3.62 10.82
N LYS A 123 -28.83 4.02 9.97
CA LYS A 123 -29.95 3.17 9.51
C LYS A 123 -29.66 2.43 8.20
N SER A 124 -28.52 2.71 7.56
CA SER A 124 -28.14 2.02 6.33
C SER A 124 -28.03 0.51 6.58
N ALA A 125 -28.76 -0.27 5.78
CA ALA A 125 -28.86 -1.73 5.95
C ALA A 125 -27.56 -2.48 5.58
N LEU A 126 -26.72 -1.86 4.74
CA LEU A 126 -25.43 -2.39 4.28
C LEU A 126 -24.32 -1.39 4.60
N GLY A 127 -23.09 -1.88 4.60
CA GLY A 127 -21.88 -1.09 4.85
C GLY A 127 -21.39 -1.16 6.29
N GLN A 128 -20.27 -0.48 6.54
CA GLN A 128 -19.58 -0.41 7.83
C GLN A 128 -19.72 0.98 8.46
N ASP A 129 -19.25 1.14 9.71
CA ASP A 129 -19.25 2.41 10.45
C ASP A 129 -17.90 2.73 11.12
N TRP A 130 -16.85 1.96 10.82
CA TRP A 130 -15.52 2.11 11.43
C TRP A 130 -14.87 3.48 11.15
N ALA A 131 -15.15 4.13 10.02
CA ALA A 131 -14.66 5.48 9.69
C ALA A 131 -15.68 6.59 9.96
N GLY A 132 -16.81 6.28 10.59
CA GLY A 132 -17.92 7.20 10.84
C GLY A 132 -19.23 6.78 10.14
N THR A 133 -20.27 7.57 10.37
CA THR A 133 -21.59 7.53 9.73
C THR A 133 -22.10 8.93 9.49
#